data_AF-A0A7K3XX54-F1
#
_entry.id   AF-A0A7K3XX54-F1
#
_cell.length_a   1.000
_cell.length_b   1.000
_cell.length_c   1.000
_cell.angle_alpha   90.00
_cell.angle_beta   90.00
_cell.angle_gamma   90.00
#
_symmetry.space_group_name_H-M   'P 1'
#
loop_
_entity.id
_entity.type
_entity.pdbx_description
1 polymer ?
#
loop_
_entity_poly.entity_id
_entity_poly.type
_entity_poly.pdbx_seq_one_letter_code
_entity_poly.pdbx_strand_id
1 'polypeptide(L)' 'MADLGKAPKAARGLRTLTAEVLDGFDLEDIRCRSCSGYGNCGYKSMFVNPQGGVVSVCMNRRRTLQEKRAAGQL' A
#
# COMPACT_ATOMS: atom_id res chain seq x y z
N MET A 1 5.34 -17.43 10.73
CA MET A 1 6.31 -16.55 10.05
C MET A 1 6.01 -16.62 8.56
N ALA A 2 5.79 -15.49 7.88
CA ALA A 2 5.50 -15.50 6.45
C ALA A 2 6.68 -16.09 5.68
N ASP A 3 6.44 -17.11 4.86
CA ASP A 3 7.46 -17.78 4.05
C ASP A 3 7.92 -16.81 2.94
N LEU A 4 8.99 -16.07 3.21
CA LEU A 4 9.57 -15.09 2.29
C LEU A 4 10.35 -15.76 1.13
N GLY A 5 10.35 -17.10 1.03
CA GLY A 5 11.09 -17.86 0.02
C GLY A 5 10.59 -17.69 -1.41
N LYS A 6 9.34 -17.22 -1.59
CA LYS A 6 8.71 -16.98 -2.91
C LYS A 6 8.54 -15.51 -3.26
N ALA A 7 9.10 -14.59 -2.49
CA ALA A 7 9.03 -13.18 -2.84
C ALA A 7 9.86 -12.94 -4.12
N PRO A 8 9.30 -12.32 -5.19
CA PRO A 8 10.04 -12.04 -6.41
C PRO A 8 11.33 -11.26 -6.10
N LYS A 9 12.40 -11.37 -6.91
CA LYS A 9 13.67 -10.65 -6.65
C LYS A 9 13.47 -9.15 -6.37
N ALA A 10 12.48 -8.52 -7.02
CA ALA A 10 12.08 -7.12 -6.82
C ALA A 10 11.45 -6.81 -5.45
N ALA A 11 11.06 -7.84 -4.69
CA ALA A 11 10.52 -7.74 -3.34
C ALA A 11 11.60 -7.85 -2.25
N ARG A 12 12.84 -8.24 -2.60
CA ARG A 12 13.95 -8.26 -1.64
C ARG A 12 14.26 -6.83 -1.20
N GLY A 13 13.89 -6.50 0.04
CA GLY A 13 14.07 -5.16 0.64
C GLY A 13 12.78 -4.34 0.77
N LEU A 14 11.65 -4.81 0.23
CA LEU A 14 10.36 -4.17 0.49
C LEU A 14 9.84 -4.54 1.88
N ARG A 15 9.17 -3.57 2.52
CA ARG A 15 8.49 -3.80 3.80
C ARG A 15 7.26 -4.68 3.59
N THR A 16 6.93 -5.51 4.58
CA THR A 16 5.68 -6.28 4.56
C THR A 16 4.48 -5.35 4.70
N LEU A 17 3.40 -5.64 3.98
CA LEU A 17 2.11 -4.98 4.18
C LEU A 17 1.54 -5.45 5.53
N THR A 18 1.50 -4.54 6.50
CA THR A 18 0.91 -4.79 7.82
C THR A 18 -0.42 -4.07 7.97
N ALA A 19 -1.20 -4.44 8.98
CA ALA A 19 -2.43 -3.71 9.34
C ALA A 19 -2.15 -2.22 9.64
N GLU A 20 -0.97 -1.89 10.17
CA GLU A 20 -0.53 -0.49 10.38
C GLU A 20 -0.28 0.27 9.08
N VAL A 21 0.12 -0.44 8.01
CA VAL A 21 0.23 0.15 6.66
C VAL A 21 -1.15 0.40 6.07
N LEU A 22 -2.10 -0.50 6.32
CA LEU A 22 -3.48 -0.40 5.88
C LEU A 22 -4.29 0.66 6.65
N ASP A 23 -3.94 0.92 7.92
CA ASP A 23 -4.58 1.93 8.76
C ASP A 23 -6.09 1.70 9.00
N GLY A 24 -6.52 0.45 8.89
CA GLY A 24 -7.94 0.09 8.93
C GLY A 24 -8.69 0.37 7.63
N PHE A 25 -8.02 0.75 6.55
CA PHE A 25 -8.60 0.81 5.20
C PHE A 25 -8.35 -0.48 4.43
N ASP A 26 -9.25 -0.80 3.51
CA ASP A 26 -9.03 -1.87 2.56
C ASP A 26 -7.95 -1.49 1.54
N LEU A 27 -7.20 -2.50 1.09
CA LEU A 27 -6.16 -2.30 0.10
C LEU A 27 -6.71 -1.66 -1.17
N GLU A 28 -7.95 -1.97 -1.58
CA GLU A 28 -8.58 -1.42 -2.79
C GLU A 28 -8.84 0.09 -2.71
N ASP A 29 -9.08 0.59 -1.50
CA ASP A 29 -9.33 2.01 -1.23
C ASP A 29 -8.06 2.83 -1.27
N ILE A 30 -6.93 2.24 -0.87
CA ILE A 30 -5.63 2.94 -0.83
C ILE A 30 -4.66 2.45 -1.89
N ARG A 31 -5.05 1.52 -2.78
CA ARG A 31 -4.19 0.99 -3.85
C ARG A 31 -3.73 2.13 -4.75
N CYS A 32 -2.43 2.18 -5.01
CA CYS A 32 -1.91 3.13 -5.99
C CYS A 32 -2.37 2.75 -7.39
N ARG A 33 -3.17 3.63 -7.99
CA ARG A 33 -3.64 3.52 -9.38
C ARG A 33 -2.72 4.25 -10.37
N SER A 34 -1.53 4.66 -9.91
CA SER A 34 -0.56 5.47 -10.68
C SER A 34 -1.19 6.75 -11.22
N CYS A 35 -1.22 7.82 -10.42
CA CYS A 35 -1.92 9.07 -10.71
C CYS A 35 -1.52 9.77 -12.03
N SER A 36 -0.43 9.34 -12.69
CA SER A 36 0.09 9.91 -13.95
C SER A 36 0.39 8.88 -15.04
N GLY A 37 -0.08 7.64 -14.94
CA GLY A 37 0.18 6.58 -15.94
C GLY A 37 1.61 6.01 -15.92
N TYR A 38 2.62 6.85 -15.66
CA TYR A 38 4.04 6.45 -15.51
C TYR A 38 4.41 6.04 -14.07
N GLY A 39 3.44 6.07 -13.13
CA GLY A 39 3.67 5.66 -11.74
C GLY A 39 4.52 6.62 -10.90
N ASN A 40 4.80 7.82 -11.41
CA ASN A 40 5.79 8.75 -10.84
C ASN A 40 5.19 9.86 -9.95
N CYS A 41 3.99 9.65 -9.41
CA CYS A 41 3.33 10.64 -8.55
C CYS A 41 4.02 10.86 -7.19
N GLY A 42 5.15 10.19 -6.89
CA GLY A 42 5.90 10.32 -5.64
C GLY A 42 5.25 9.66 -4.42
N TYR A 43 3.93 9.41 -4.45
CA TYR A 43 3.18 8.85 -3.32
C TYR A 43 3.02 7.31 -3.35
N LYS A 44 3.62 6.64 -4.33
CA LYS A 44 3.54 5.18 -4.49
C LYS A 44 4.57 4.50 -3.60
N SER A 45 4.13 3.61 -2.72
CA SER A 45 5.00 2.74 -1.93
C SER A 45 4.66 1.28 -2.18
N MET A 46 5.68 0.44 -2.33
CA MET A 46 5.51 -0.99 -2.62
C MET A 46 5.71 -1.81 -1.34
N PHE A 47 4.86 -2.82 -1.14
CA PHE A 47 4.87 -3.69 0.02
C PHE A 47 4.74 -5.15 -0.40
N VAL A 48 5.35 -6.04 0.38
CA VAL A 48 5.14 -7.49 0.23
C VAL A 48 3.81 -7.86 0.87
N ASN A 49 2.89 -8.42 0.09
CA ASN A 49 1.64 -8.92 0.64
C ASN A 49 1.92 -10.27 1.35
N PRO A 50 1.55 -10.46 2.63
CA PRO A 50 1.69 -11.74 3.31
C PRO A 50 0.94 -12.89 2.61
N GLN A 51 -0.10 -12.60 1.83
CA GLN A 51 -0.82 -13.59 1.01
C GLN A 51 -0.08 -13.94 -0.30
N GLY A 52 1.03 -13.26 -0.60
CA GLY A 52 1.86 -13.46 -1.78
C GLY A 52 1.87 -12.25 -2.73
N GLY A 53 3.01 -12.04 -3.39
CA GLY A 53 3.21 -10.98 -4.36
C GLY A 53 3.57 -9.61 -3.76
N VAL A 54 3.63 -8.60 -4.64
CA VAL A 54 3.92 -7.21 -4.27
C VAL A 54 2.71 -6.36 -4.61
N VAL A 55 2.31 -5.51 -3.67
CA VAL A 55 1.21 -4.56 -3.85
C VAL A 55 1.73 -3.14 -3.73
N SER A 56 1.03 -2.20 -4.34
CA SER A 56 1.36 -0.77 -4.26
C SER A 56 0.28 0.00 -3.53
N VAL A 57 0.66 0.72 -2.48
CA VAL A 57 -0.19 1.62 -1.69
C VAL A 57 0.09 3.07 -2.10
N CYS A 58 -0.95 3.88 -2.19
CA CYS A 58 -0.86 5.32 -2.40
C CYS A 58 -0.94 6.04 -1.05
N MET A 59 0.20 6.56 -0.60
CA MET A 59 0.28 7.25 0.68
C MET A 59 -0.55 8.53 0.73
N ASN A 60 -0.72 9.22 -0.41
CA ASN A 60 -1.61 10.39 -0.47
C ASN A 60 -3.08 10.00 -0.32
N ARG A 61 -3.51 8.90 -0.95
CA ARG A 61 -4.91 8.43 -0.85
C ARG A 61 -5.22 7.94 0.56
N ARG A 62 -4.28 7.22 1.19
CA ARG A 62 -4.34 6.87 2.62
C ARG A 62 -4.51 8.14 3.46
N ARG A 63 -3.64 9.15 3.31
CA ARG A 63 -3.73 10.41 4.06
C ARG A 63 -5.10 11.09 3.88
N THR A 64 -5.60 11.19 2.65
CA THR A 64 -6.91 11.80 2.40
C THR A 64 -8.06 11.04 3.08
N LEU A 65 -8.02 9.70 3.12
CA LEU A 65 -9.02 8.93 3.84
C LEU A 65 -8.89 9.10 5.36
N GLN A 66 -7.67 9.20 5.88
CA GLN A 66 -7.43 9.53 7.29
C GLN A 66 -8.02 10.91 7.65
N GLU A 67 -7.80 11.92 6.82
CA GLU A 67 -8.34 13.27 7.00
C GLU A 67 -9.88 13.25 6.97
N LYS A 68 -10.49 12.54 6.02
CA LYS A 68 -11.95 12.40 5.94
C LYS A 68 -12.54 11.67 7.15
N ARG A 69 -11.89 10.60 7.61
CA ARG A 69 -12.28 9.87 8.83
C ARG A 69 -12.19 10.78 10.05
N ALA A 70 -11.12 11.57 10.18
CA ALA A 70 -10.96 12.55 11.26
C ALA A 70 -12.02 13.66 11.20
N ALA A 71 -12.47 14.03 10.01
CA ALA A 71 -13.55 14.99 9.79
C ALA A 71 -14.97 14.40 9.94
N GLY A 72 -15.11 13.10 10.26
CA GLY A 72 -16.41 12.44 10.40
C GLY A 72 -17.17 12.22 9.07
N GLN A 73 -16.45 12.16 7.95
CA GLN A 73 -16.99 12.05 6.60
C GLN A 73 -16.89 10.64 6.00
N LEU A 74 -16.69 9.62 6.85
CA LEU A 74 -16.36 8.24 6.48
C LEU A 74 -17.09 7.24 7.36
#